data_AF-A0A0R2RFJ9-F1
#
_entry.id   AF-A0A0R2RFJ9-F1
#
_cell.length_a   1.000
_cell.length_b   1.000
_cell.length_c   1.000
_cell.angle_alpha   90.00
_cell.angle_beta   90.00
_cell.angle_gamma   90.00
#
_symmetry.space_group_name_H-M   'P 1'
#
loop_
_entity.id
_entity.type
_entity.pdbx_description
1 polymer ?
#
loop_
_entity_poly.entity_id
_entity_poly.type
_entity_poly.pdbx_seq_one_letter_code
_entity_poly.pdbx_strand_id
1 'polypeptide(L)'
;MATAYMTTFAGGTVNLLGNNNSTVYSGIRLNGSTTLNLAGDESLGTADLYVQGGTRTYNLGLTTGSSSAVTLANNLIITNGTTTTVMNIAPGDGKSLALNGLISSPSASGGLVSFGAGTISITGTNSYNAKSQIVGGGKLEVAKLATTTGSALGTAGEGTAANLTLDNGTLSYIGSGETNSRNFTIGTGGARIEANGTGLLRMNSTGTVATSGDGARTLTLAGANTANNSFYLKVADGAGGVTTVVKNGTGVWPLWVPVRLIRAGPRSGVGH
;
A
#
# COMPACT_ATOMS: atom_id res chain seq x y z
N MET A 1 -2.94 -34.63 15.94
CA MET A 1 -2.28 -33.87 14.86
C MET A 1 -3.32 -33.59 13.80
N ALA A 2 -3.69 -32.34 13.55
CA ALA A 2 -4.62 -32.02 12.48
C ALA A 2 -3.88 -32.14 11.14
N THR A 3 -4.34 -33.01 10.25
CA THR A 3 -3.80 -33.13 8.89
C THR A 3 -4.08 -31.82 8.16
N ALA A 4 -3.04 -31.05 7.85
CA ALA A 4 -3.16 -29.88 6.98
C ALA A 4 -3.39 -30.39 5.55
N TYR A 5 -4.58 -30.15 4.99
CA TYR A 5 -4.83 -30.37 3.57
C TYR A 5 -4.12 -29.25 2.80
N MET A 6 -3.43 -29.57 1.70
CA MET A 6 -2.96 -28.56 0.75
C MET A 6 -3.82 -28.63 -0.49
N THR A 7 -4.62 -27.60 -0.72
CA THR A 7 -5.50 -27.54 -1.90
C THR A 7 -4.86 -26.63 -2.96
N THR A 8 -4.57 -27.20 -4.13
CA THR A 8 -3.97 -26.44 -5.25
C THR A 8 -5.03 -26.14 -6.30
N PHE A 9 -5.15 -24.87 -6.68
CA PHE A 9 -6.04 -24.41 -7.75
C PHE A 9 -5.24 -23.79 -8.88
N ALA A 10 -5.53 -24.11 -10.13
CA ALA A 10 -4.79 -23.60 -11.28
C ALA A 10 -5.67 -22.92 -12.33
N GLY A 11 -5.52 -21.60 -12.46
CA GLY A 11 -6.27 -20.77 -13.39
C GLY A 11 -7.73 -20.56 -12.98
N GLY A 12 -8.38 -19.58 -13.62
CA GLY A 12 -9.81 -19.34 -13.45
C GLY A 12 -10.19 -18.67 -12.13
N THR A 13 -11.43 -18.88 -11.70
CA THR A 13 -11.98 -18.29 -10.47
C THR A 13 -12.32 -19.40 -9.47
N VAL A 14 -11.82 -19.26 -8.25
CA VAL A 14 -12.10 -20.11 -7.10
C VAL A 14 -12.93 -19.30 -6.12
N ASN A 15 -14.16 -19.75 -5.86
CA ASN A 15 -15.02 -19.13 -4.86
C ASN A 15 -15.05 -20.03 -3.63
N LEU A 16 -14.53 -19.53 -2.50
CA LEU A 16 -14.70 -20.20 -1.22
C LEU A 16 -15.96 -19.64 -0.56
N LEU A 17 -16.98 -20.48 -0.45
CA LEU A 17 -18.30 -20.13 0.06
C LEU A 17 -18.47 -20.68 1.48
N GLY A 18 -19.21 -19.98 2.34
CA GLY A 18 -19.50 -20.44 3.70
C GLY A 18 -18.30 -20.38 4.64
N ASN A 19 -18.19 -21.31 5.60
CA ASN A 19 -17.14 -21.27 6.62
C ASN A 19 -15.75 -21.55 6.06
N ASN A 20 -14.99 -20.48 5.84
CA ASN A 20 -13.62 -20.50 5.33
C ASN A 20 -12.57 -20.74 6.43
N ASN A 21 -12.95 -20.66 7.70
CA ASN A 21 -12.13 -20.97 8.86
C ASN A 21 -12.13 -22.48 9.18
N SER A 22 -12.05 -23.30 8.12
CA SER A 22 -12.01 -24.75 8.21
C SER A 22 -10.61 -25.25 7.84
N THR A 23 -10.19 -26.37 8.44
CA THR A 23 -8.92 -27.05 8.10
C THR A 23 -8.88 -27.55 6.65
N VAL A 24 -10.04 -27.65 5.99
CA VAL A 24 -10.18 -27.98 4.56
C VAL A 24 -9.56 -26.89 3.66
N TYR A 25 -9.64 -25.63 4.10
CA TYR A 25 -9.10 -24.47 3.39
C TYR A 25 -7.74 -24.03 3.93
N SER A 26 -7.12 -24.86 4.76
CA SER A 26 -5.72 -24.70 5.16
C SER A 26 -4.81 -24.89 3.93
N GLY A 27 -3.68 -24.17 3.86
CA GLY A 27 -2.61 -24.46 2.90
C GLY A 27 -3.00 -24.30 1.42
N ILE A 28 -3.83 -23.32 1.09
CA ILE A 28 -4.25 -23.07 -0.30
C ILE A 28 -3.05 -22.62 -1.13
N ARG A 29 -2.91 -23.22 -2.32
CA ARG A 29 -1.92 -22.83 -3.32
C ARG A 29 -2.63 -22.41 -4.61
N LEU A 30 -2.42 -21.17 -5.02
CA LEU A 30 -2.91 -20.64 -6.28
C LEU A 30 -1.80 -20.72 -7.33
N ASN A 31 -2.07 -21.44 -8.42
CA ASN A 31 -1.15 -21.72 -9.52
C ASN A 31 -1.71 -21.26 -10.87
N GLY A 32 -1.63 -20.00 -11.24
CA GLY A 32 -2.46 -19.57 -12.36
C GLY A 32 -2.57 -18.07 -12.42
N SER A 33 -3.02 -17.52 -13.54
CA SER A 33 -3.82 -16.32 -13.36
C SER A 33 -5.12 -16.79 -12.70
N THR A 34 -5.13 -16.78 -11.37
CA THR A 34 -6.22 -17.32 -10.54
C THR A 34 -6.82 -16.20 -9.71
N THR A 35 -8.14 -16.13 -9.71
CA THR A 35 -8.92 -15.28 -8.81
C THR A 35 -9.43 -16.13 -7.66
N LEU A 36 -9.05 -15.79 -6.44
CA LEU A 36 -9.61 -16.36 -5.21
C LEU A 36 -10.60 -15.37 -4.61
N ASN A 37 -11.89 -15.71 -4.62
CA ASN A 37 -12.93 -14.95 -3.97
C ASN A 37 -13.27 -15.61 -2.63
N LEU A 38 -13.13 -14.85 -1.55
CA LEU A 38 -13.52 -15.29 -0.20
C LEU A 38 -14.95 -14.86 0.07
N ALA A 39 -15.95 -15.63 -0.33
CA ALA A 39 -17.38 -15.30 -0.17
C ALA A 39 -17.98 -15.89 1.13
N GLY A 40 -17.17 -15.97 2.19
CA GLY A 40 -17.48 -16.65 3.44
C GLY A 40 -17.00 -15.90 4.68
N ASP A 41 -17.17 -16.49 5.85
CA ASP A 41 -16.99 -15.85 7.16
C ASP A 41 -15.52 -15.69 7.60
N GLU A 42 -15.25 -14.47 8.08
CA GLU A 42 -14.25 -13.92 9.00
C GLU A 42 -12.76 -14.31 8.89
N SER A 43 -12.38 -15.51 8.41
CA SER A 43 -10.98 -15.89 8.26
C SER A 43 -10.72 -16.97 7.20
N LEU A 44 -9.55 -16.93 6.54
CA LEU A 44 -9.06 -18.01 5.68
C LEU A 44 -8.19 -19.00 6.47
N GLY A 45 -8.76 -20.16 6.83
CA GLY A 45 -8.06 -21.33 7.35
C GLY A 45 -7.05 -21.08 8.49
N THR A 46 -6.21 -22.09 8.78
CA THR A 46 -5.18 -22.03 9.82
C THR A 46 -3.74 -22.16 9.29
N ALA A 47 -3.53 -22.12 7.98
CA ALA A 47 -2.20 -22.16 7.39
C ALA A 47 -2.04 -21.12 6.28
N ASP A 48 -0.83 -21.03 5.74
CA ASP A 48 -0.42 -20.00 4.79
C ASP A 48 -1.17 -20.10 3.44
N LEU A 49 -1.39 -18.94 2.83
CA LEU A 49 -1.83 -18.81 1.44
C LEU A 49 -0.60 -18.69 0.54
N TYR A 50 -0.44 -19.65 -0.38
CA TYR A 50 0.64 -19.67 -1.36
C TYR A 50 0.16 -19.20 -2.72
N VAL A 51 0.97 -18.35 -3.37
CA VAL A 51 0.74 -17.84 -4.72
C VAL A 51 1.97 -18.17 -5.58
N GLN A 52 1.84 -18.99 -6.64
CA GLN A 52 2.99 -19.57 -7.36
C GLN A 52 2.78 -19.77 -8.88
N GLY A 53 3.84 -19.66 -9.70
CA GLY A 53 3.85 -20.27 -11.05
C GLY A 53 4.00 -19.37 -12.28
N GLY A 54 5.03 -18.53 -12.35
CA GLY A 54 5.40 -17.67 -13.49
C GLY A 54 4.70 -16.29 -13.55
N THR A 55 5.02 -15.45 -14.55
CA THR A 55 4.43 -14.11 -14.76
C THR A 55 2.89 -14.15 -14.76
N ARG A 56 2.25 -13.80 -13.64
CA ARG A 56 0.81 -14.01 -13.43
C ARG A 56 0.18 -12.95 -12.54
N THR A 57 -1.12 -12.75 -12.74
CA THR A 57 -1.97 -11.90 -11.90
C THR A 57 -2.81 -12.79 -11.01
N TYR A 58 -2.68 -12.61 -9.70
CA TYR A 58 -3.53 -13.27 -8.71
C TYR A 58 -4.45 -12.24 -8.12
N ASN A 59 -5.74 -12.55 -8.08
CA ASN A 59 -6.72 -11.67 -7.46
C ASN A 59 -7.21 -12.30 -6.16
N LEU A 60 -7.19 -11.54 -5.07
CA LEU A 60 -7.87 -11.87 -3.83
C LEU A 60 -9.00 -10.88 -3.62
N GLY A 61 -10.23 -11.36 -3.72
CA GLY A 61 -11.44 -10.54 -3.63
C GLY A 61 -12.32 -10.91 -2.46
N LEU A 62 -13.00 -9.90 -1.90
CA LEU A 62 -14.22 -10.10 -1.11
C LEU A 62 -15.39 -9.69 -2.00
N THR A 63 -16.33 -10.60 -2.21
CA THR A 63 -17.50 -10.43 -3.09
C THR A 63 -18.76 -10.09 -2.28
N THR A 64 -19.90 -9.93 -2.94
CA THR A 64 -21.17 -9.59 -2.28
C THR A 64 -21.61 -10.59 -1.20
N GLY A 65 -21.18 -11.85 -1.30
CA GLY A 65 -21.45 -12.90 -0.29
C GLY A 65 -20.49 -12.90 0.91
N SER A 66 -19.43 -12.09 0.90
CA SER A 66 -18.43 -12.06 1.98
C SER A 66 -18.93 -11.34 3.23
N SER A 67 -18.43 -11.74 4.40
CA SER A 67 -18.49 -10.91 5.61
C SER A 67 -17.90 -9.52 5.36
N SER A 68 -18.39 -8.50 6.09
CA SER A 68 -17.89 -7.13 5.94
C SER A 68 -16.43 -6.96 6.39
N ALA A 69 -15.93 -7.86 7.23
CA ALA A 69 -14.52 -7.98 7.56
C ALA A 69 -14.08 -9.44 7.41
N VAL A 70 -12.93 -9.66 6.78
CA VAL A 70 -12.28 -10.97 6.66
C VAL A 70 -10.81 -10.81 7.02
N THR A 71 -10.24 -11.83 7.66
CA THR A 71 -8.84 -11.86 8.07
C THR A 71 -8.09 -12.98 7.37
N LEU A 72 -6.92 -12.67 6.81
CA LEU A 72 -5.90 -13.68 6.54
C LEU A 72 -4.97 -13.72 7.76
N ALA A 73 -5.21 -14.69 8.63
CA ALA A 73 -4.51 -14.78 9.92
C ALA A 73 -3.04 -15.22 9.75
N ASN A 74 -2.75 -16.02 8.73
CA ASN A 74 -1.45 -16.62 8.46
C ASN A 74 -0.73 -15.91 7.31
N ASN A 75 0.40 -16.46 6.86
CA ASN A 75 1.26 -15.77 5.90
C ASN A 75 0.64 -15.77 4.50
N LEU A 76 0.93 -14.70 3.75
CA LEU A 76 0.76 -14.65 2.31
C LEU A 76 2.14 -14.84 1.66
N ILE A 77 2.36 -16.00 1.05
CA ILE A 77 3.66 -16.38 0.49
C ILE A 77 3.59 -16.32 -1.03
N ILE A 78 4.18 -15.26 -1.59
CA ILE A 78 4.28 -15.02 -3.03
C ILE A 78 5.55 -15.70 -3.53
N THR A 79 5.43 -16.94 -3.97
CA THR A 79 6.55 -17.81 -4.35
C THR A 79 6.65 -17.87 -5.87
N ASN A 80 7.40 -16.94 -6.47
CA ASN A 80 7.61 -16.97 -7.92
C ASN A 80 9.03 -16.58 -8.34
N GLY A 81 9.57 -17.24 -9.36
CA GLY A 81 10.94 -17.03 -9.84
C GLY A 81 11.12 -15.84 -10.78
N THR A 82 10.09 -15.02 -11.05
CA THR A 82 10.13 -13.94 -12.07
C THR A 82 9.58 -12.61 -11.56
N THR A 83 10.21 -11.50 -11.94
CA THR A 83 10.00 -10.11 -11.44
C THR A 83 8.62 -9.48 -11.69
N THR A 84 7.69 -10.18 -12.32
CA THR A 84 6.43 -9.62 -12.86
C THR A 84 5.17 -10.16 -12.19
N THR A 85 5.30 -10.97 -11.14
CA THR A 85 4.12 -11.45 -10.40
C THR A 85 3.48 -10.31 -9.63
N VAL A 86 2.17 -10.16 -9.80
CA VAL A 86 1.36 -9.14 -9.12
C VAL A 86 0.25 -9.84 -8.32
N MET A 87 0.14 -9.46 -7.05
CA MET A 87 -0.98 -9.80 -6.19
C MET A 87 -1.95 -8.62 -6.15
N ASN A 88 -3.03 -8.71 -6.92
CA ASN A 88 -4.16 -7.80 -6.82
C ASN A 88 -5.01 -8.21 -5.62
N ILE A 89 -5.35 -7.26 -4.78
CA ILE A 89 -6.24 -7.44 -3.65
C ILE A 89 -7.34 -6.40 -3.78
N ALA A 90 -8.57 -6.87 -3.89
CA ALA A 90 -9.73 -6.04 -4.17
C ALA A 90 -10.92 -6.43 -3.29
N PRO A 91 -10.93 -5.99 -2.02
CA PRO A 91 -12.13 -6.10 -1.21
C PRO A 91 -13.23 -5.22 -1.83
N GLY A 92 -14.45 -5.75 -1.90
CA GLY A 92 -15.62 -4.99 -2.38
C GLY A 92 -15.93 -3.76 -1.53
N ASP A 93 -16.82 -2.91 -2.02
CA ASP A 93 -17.26 -1.72 -1.28
C ASP A 93 -17.84 -2.06 0.10
N GLY A 94 -17.49 -1.27 1.11
CA GLY A 94 -17.83 -1.53 2.52
C GLY A 94 -17.20 -2.79 3.13
N LYS A 95 -16.26 -3.46 2.43
CA LYS A 95 -15.55 -4.63 2.92
C LYS A 95 -14.12 -4.28 3.38
N SER A 96 -13.63 -5.01 4.36
CA SER A 96 -12.25 -4.92 4.85
C SER A 96 -11.57 -6.29 4.85
N LEU A 97 -10.32 -6.33 4.38
CA LEU A 97 -9.45 -7.51 4.44
C LEU A 97 -8.21 -7.18 5.27
N ALA A 98 -8.08 -7.82 6.43
CA ALA A 98 -6.88 -7.73 7.27
C ALA A 98 -5.87 -8.81 6.88
N LEU A 99 -4.63 -8.42 6.58
CA LEU A 99 -3.51 -9.33 6.33
C LEU A 99 -2.59 -9.29 7.55
N ASN A 100 -2.77 -10.25 8.46
CA ASN A 100 -2.11 -10.24 9.77
C ASN A 100 -0.79 -11.00 9.79
N GLY A 101 -0.65 -12.03 8.94
CA GLY A 101 0.61 -12.77 8.80
C GLY A 101 1.65 -12.05 7.93
N LEU A 102 2.83 -12.66 7.83
CA LEU A 102 3.92 -12.16 7.01
C LEU A 102 3.53 -12.23 5.52
N ILE A 103 3.64 -11.11 4.82
CA ILE A 103 3.67 -11.09 3.35
C ILE A 103 5.13 -11.21 2.92
N SER A 104 5.46 -12.30 2.24
CA SER A 104 6.84 -12.60 1.82
C SER A 104 6.93 -12.99 0.35
N SER A 105 8.06 -12.66 -0.26
CA SER A 105 8.47 -13.23 -1.54
C SER A 105 9.96 -13.60 -1.47
N PRO A 106 10.37 -14.83 -1.84
CA PRO A 106 11.77 -15.24 -1.82
C PRO A 106 12.59 -14.68 -3.00
N SER A 107 12.01 -13.83 -3.86
CA SER A 107 12.66 -13.26 -5.04
C SER A 107 12.22 -11.80 -5.24
N ALA A 108 12.83 -11.10 -6.20
CA ALA A 108 12.49 -9.73 -6.63
C ALA A 108 11.06 -9.58 -7.24
N SER A 109 10.14 -10.49 -6.93
CA SER A 109 8.80 -10.61 -7.49
C SER A 109 7.72 -10.38 -6.43
N GLY A 110 6.48 -10.18 -6.87
CA GLY A 110 5.33 -10.15 -5.96
C GLY A 110 4.96 -8.75 -5.50
N GLY A 111 4.73 -7.85 -6.46
CA GLY A 111 4.18 -6.53 -6.11
C GLY A 111 2.76 -6.67 -5.56
N LEU A 112 2.40 -5.81 -4.60
CA LEU A 112 1.06 -5.73 -4.05
C LEU A 112 0.29 -4.63 -4.79
N VAL A 113 -0.89 -4.94 -5.30
CA VAL A 113 -1.80 -3.94 -5.87
C VAL A 113 -3.09 -3.95 -5.06
N SER A 114 -3.35 -2.84 -4.35
CA SER A 114 -4.65 -2.55 -3.76
C SER A 114 -5.52 -1.89 -4.83
N PHE A 115 -6.68 -2.50 -5.12
CA PHE A 115 -7.66 -1.98 -6.09
C PHE A 115 -9.08 -2.05 -5.50
N GLY A 116 -10.02 -1.26 -6.02
CA GLY A 116 -11.43 -1.35 -5.64
C GLY A 116 -11.77 -0.56 -4.37
N ALA A 117 -13.06 -0.46 -4.05
CA ALA A 117 -13.55 0.49 -3.04
C ALA A 117 -13.39 0.03 -1.56
N GLY A 118 -12.97 -1.21 -1.33
CA GLY A 118 -12.79 -1.74 0.02
C GLY A 118 -11.45 -1.38 0.66
N THR A 119 -11.28 -1.80 1.91
CA THR A 119 -10.08 -1.51 2.72
C THR A 119 -9.22 -2.75 2.88
N ILE A 120 -7.91 -2.59 2.71
CA ILE A 120 -6.91 -3.61 3.09
C ILE A 120 -6.17 -3.07 4.30
N SER A 121 -6.01 -3.89 5.35
CA SER A 121 -5.23 -3.52 6.52
C SER A 121 -3.98 -4.40 6.63
N ILE A 122 -2.81 -3.77 6.73
CA ILE A 122 -1.50 -4.40 6.87
C ILE A 122 -0.73 -3.71 8.01
N THR A 123 -0.77 -4.31 9.20
CA THR A 123 -0.16 -3.72 10.40
C THR A 123 1.22 -4.31 10.72
N GLY A 124 1.53 -5.47 10.15
CA GLY A 124 2.78 -6.18 10.33
C GLY A 124 3.96 -5.64 9.52
N THR A 125 5.12 -6.28 9.71
CA THR A 125 6.35 -6.04 8.94
C THR A 125 6.48 -7.11 7.86
N ASN A 126 6.55 -6.70 6.60
CA ASN A 126 6.60 -7.59 5.44
C ASN A 126 7.97 -7.61 4.77
N SER A 127 8.29 -8.73 4.10
CA SER A 127 9.60 -8.98 3.50
C SER A 127 9.60 -9.02 1.97
N TYR A 128 8.43 -8.96 1.31
CA TYR A 128 8.38 -8.80 -0.15
C TYR A 128 9.10 -7.51 -0.58
N ASN A 129 9.81 -7.53 -1.69
CA ASN A 129 10.70 -6.43 -2.12
C ASN A 129 10.24 -5.71 -3.40
N ALA A 130 9.16 -6.18 -4.02
CA ALA A 130 8.57 -5.57 -5.20
C ALA A 130 7.74 -4.32 -4.82
N LYS A 131 7.41 -3.50 -5.82
CA LYS A 131 6.63 -2.26 -5.64
C LYS A 131 5.22 -2.52 -5.12
N SER A 132 4.69 -1.58 -4.36
CA SER A 132 3.28 -1.54 -3.95
C SER A 132 2.52 -0.49 -4.77
N GLN A 133 1.28 -0.78 -5.15
CA GLN A 133 0.41 0.15 -5.87
C GLN A 133 -0.96 0.22 -5.17
N ILE A 134 -1.55 1.41 -5.11
CA ILE A 134 -2.88 1.65 -4.57
C ILE A 134 -3.65 2.43 -5.64
N VAL A 135 -4.61 1.80 -6.28
CA VAL A 135 -5.18 2.30 -7.53
C VAL A 135 -6.69 2.07 -7.60
N GLY A 136 -7.40 2.82 -8.44
CA GLY A 136 -8.80 2.52 -8.77
C GLY A 136 -9.77 2.50 -7.59
N GLY A 137 -9.58 3.42 -6.64
CA GLY A 137 -10.37 3.54 -5.41
C GLY A 137 -9.79 2.81 -4.20
N GLY A 138 -8.71 2.03 -4.39
CA GLY A 138 -8.07 1.23 -3.34
C GLY A 138 -7.77 2.02 -2.07
N LYS A 139 -8.07 1.45 -0.90
CA LYS A 139 -7.63 1.95 0.40
C LYS A 139 -6.73 0.94 1.10
N LEU A 140 -5.52 1.37 1.46
CA LEU A 140 -4.55 0.58 2.20
C LEU A 140 -4.25 1.24 3.56
N GLU A 141 -4.62 0.57 4.64
CA GLU A 141 -4.32 0.94 6.01
C GLU A 141 -3.04 0.28 6.49
N VAL A 142 -2.11 1.08 7.02
CA VAL A 142 -0.78 0.59 7.44
C VAL A 142 -0.36 1.15 8.79
N ALA A 143 0.30 0.33 9.60
CA ALA A 143 0.86 0.76 10.88
C ALA A 143 2.39 0.98 10.84
N LYS A 144 3.07 0.47 9.82
CA LYS A 144 4.53 0.56 9.65
C LYS A 144 4.92 0.94 8.22
N LEU A 145 5.68 2.00 8.08
CA LEU A 145 6.15 2.55 6.82
C LEU A 145 7.68 2.57 6.70
N ALA A 146 8.44 2.61 7.79
CA ALA A 146 9.90 2.61 7.72
C ALA A 146 10.44 1.22 7.33
N THR A 147 11.49 1.17 6.49
CA THR A 147 11.98 -0.10 5.92
C THR A 147 13.14 -0.77 6.68
N THR A 148 13.54 -0.30 7.86
CA THR A 148 14.78 -0.77 8.56
C THR A 148 14.88 -2.29 8.70
N THR A 149 13.75 -2.97 8.89
CA THR A 149 13.62 -4.44 8.92
C THR A 149 12.48 -4.93 8.02
N GLY A 150 12.06 -4.09 7.06
CA GLY A 150 10.79 -4.22 6.34
C GLY A 150 9.67 -3.35 6.93
N SER A 151 8.55 -3.29 6.23
CA SER A 151 7.39 -2.45 6.57
C SER A 151 6.09 -3.09 6.12
N ALA A 152 4.94 -2.45 6.33
CA ALA A 152 3.68 -2.90 5.73
C ALA A 152 3.76 -2.98 4.19
N LEU A 153 4.56 -2.11 3.56
CA LEU A 153 4.78 -2.07 2.11
C LEU A 153 5.99 -2.90 1.65
N GLY A 154 6.46 -3.84 2.49
CA GLY A 154 7.60 -4.67 2.18
C GLY A 154 8.95 -3.99 2.45
N THR A 155 9.99 -4.48 1.78
CA THR A 155 11.39 -4.06 1.87
C THR A 155 11.85 -3.22 0.68
N ALA A 156 10.96 -2.96 -0.29
CA ALA A 156 11.25 -2.05 -1.40
C ALA A 156 11.73 -0.71 -0.83
N GLY A 157 12.97 -0.34 -1.18
CA GLY A 157 13.71 0.73 -0.51
C GLY A 157 12.98 2.08 -0.53
N GLU A 158 13.26 2.89 0.50
CA GLU A 158 12.82 4.28 0.57
C GLU A 158 13.51 5.14 -0.52
N GLY A 159 12.95 6.31 -0.82
CA GLY A 159 13.52 7.25 -1.78
C GLY A 159 13.31 6.93 -3.28
N THR A 160 12.91 5.71 -3.66
CA THR A 160 12.58 5.38 -5.07
C THR A 160 11.08 5.53 -5.33
N ALA A 161 10.68 6.53 -6.11
CA ALA A 161 9.27 6.82 -6.37
C ALA A 161 8.48 5.69 -7.06
N ALA A 162 9.15 4.84 -7.83
CA ALA A 162 8.53 3.69 -8.50
C ALA A 162 8.13 2.56 -7.53
N ASN A 163 8.64 2.57 -6.29
CA ASN A 163 8.34 1.53 -5.29
C ASN A 163 6.96 1.69 -4.65
N LEU A 164 6.34 2.87 -4.78
CA LEU A 164 4.97 3.15 -4.32
C LEU A 164 4.24 3.98 -5.36
N THR A 165 3.14 3.46 -5.92
CA THR A 165 2.27 4.20 -6.86
C THR A 165 0.88 4.40 -6.27
N LEU A 166 0.34 5.61 -6.36
CA LEU A 166 -1.05 5.92 -6.05
C LEU A 166 -1.73 6.50 -7.28
N ASP A 167 -2.84 5.91 -7.74
CA ASP A 167 -3.61 6.43 -8.87
C ASP A 167 -5.11 6.25 -8.63
N ASN A 168 -5.75 7.31 -8.13
CA ASN A 168 -7.05 7.25 -7.46
C ASN A 168 -7.01 6.30 -6.24
N GLY A 169 -5.93 6.34 -5.44
CA GLY A 169 -5.72 5.46 -4.30
C GLY A 169 -5.51 6.21 -2.98
N THR A 170 -5.79 5.53 -1.87
CA THR A 170 -5.63 6.05 -0.49
C THR A 170 -4.65 5.20 0.33
N LEU A 171 -3.56 5.82 0.81
CA LEU A 171 -2.70 5.26 1.86
C LEU A 171 -3.08 5.89 3.21
N SER A 172 -3.60 5.10 4.14
CA SER A 172 -3.99 5.55 5.47
C SER A 172 -3.02 5.01 6.52
N TYR A 173 -2.21 5.87 7.10
CA TYR A 173 -1.36 5.52 8.22
C TYR A 173 -2.17 5.50 9.52
N ILE A 174 -2.14 4.37 10.23
CA ILE A 174 -2.87 4.12 11.48
C ILE A 174 -1.95 3.78 12.66
N GLY A 175 -0.63 3.94 12.50
CA GLY A 175 0.36 3.58 13.52
C GLY A 175 0.53 4.60 14.65
N SER A 176 1.41 4.27 15.59
CA SER A 176 1.68 5.04 16.82
C SER A 176 2.69 6.18 16.66
N GLY A 177 3.14 6.46 15.45
CA GLY A 177 4.13 7.48 15.15
C GLY A 177 5.33 6.91 14.39
N GLU A 178 5.70 7.53 13.27
CA GLU A 178 6.78 7.03 12.42
C GLU A 178 7.39 8.10 11.53
N THR A 179 8.66 7.89 11.19
CA THR A 179 9.39 8.67 10.19
C THR A 179 9.86 7.74 9.09
N ASN A 180 9.59 8.11 7.84
CA ASN A 180 9.99 7.34 6.67
C ASN A 180 10.34 8.25 5.51
N SER A 181 11.29 7.83 4.68
CA SER A 181 11.77 8.58 3.52
C SER A 181 11.15 8.07 2.22
N ARG A 182 9.90 7.59 2.25
CA ARG A 182 9.26 7.06 1.04
C ARG A 182 9.00 8.17 0.02
N ASN A 183 9.46 7.92 -1.20
CA ASN A 183 8.97 8.59 -2.39
C ASN A 183 7.85 7.76 -3.02
N PHE A 184 6.99 8.43 -3.78
CA PHE A 184 5.89 7.78 -4.47
C PHE A 184 5.60 8.48 -5.81
N THR A 185 4.88 7.76 -6.66
CA THR A 185 4.35 8.22 -7.94
C THR A 185 2.85 8.46 -7.81
N ILE A 186 2.35 9.58 -8.34
CA ILE A 186 0.91 9.86 -8.46
C ILE A 186 0.46 9.78 -9.92
N GLY A 187 -0.62 9.05 -10.17
CA GLY A 187 -1.28 9.01 -11.47
C GLY A 187 -2.24 10.18 -11.68
N THR A 188 -2.88 10.23 -12.85
CA THR A 188 -3.87 11.26 -13.20
C THR A 188 -5.14 11.17 -12.36
N GLY A 189 -5.47 9.99 -11.80
CA GLY A 189 -6.52 9.82 -10.81
C GLY A 189 -6.21 10.44 -9.45
N GLY A 190 -4.99 10.95 -9.24
CA GLY A 190 -4.56 11.58 -8.01
C GLY A 190 -4.20 10.59 -6.90
N ALA A 191 -3.91 11.12 -5.72
CA ALA A 191 -3.48 10.34 -4.56
C ALA A 191 -4.01 10.94 -3.27
N ARG A 192 -4.26 10.08 -2.28
CA ARG A 192 -4.66 10.49 -0.94
C ARG A 192 -3.77 9.83 0.10
N ILE A 193 -3.20 10.65 0.99
CA ILE A 193 -2.42 10.21 2.15
C ILE A 193 -3.16 10.65 3.40
N GLU A 194 -3.51 9.70 4.27
CA GLU A 194 -4.21 10.00 5.52
C GLU A 194 -3.33 9.71 6.73
N ALA A 195 -3.24 10.67 7.64
CA ALA A 195 -2.70 10.45 8.98
C ALA A 195 -3.86 10.20 9.95
N ASN A 196 -4.18 8.93 10.18
CA ASN A 196 -5.26 8.44 11.04
C ASN A 196 -4.75 7.69 12.28
N GLY A 197 -3.43 7.59 12.44
CA GLY A 197 -2.77 6.95 13.57
C GLY A 197 -2.84 7.77 14.86
N THR A 198 -2.35 7.17 15.94
CA THR A 198 -2.28 7.83 17.26
C THR A 198 -1.05 8.71 17.41
N GLY A 199 0.00 8.51 16.59
CA GLY A 199 1.19 9.36 16.56
C GLY A 199 1.44 10.01 15.20
N LEU A 200 2.47 10.86 15.14
CA LEU A 200 2.81 11.63 13.94
C LEU A 200 3.20 10.73 12.75
N LEU A 201 2.78 11.11 11.55
CA LEU A 201 3.33 10.60 10.30
C LEU A 201 4.30 11.62 9.72
N ARG A 202 5.58 11.29 9.64
CA ARG A 202 6.60 12.15 9.00
C ARG A 202 7.17 11.50 7.75
N MET A 203 6.83 12.07 6.60
CA MET A 203 7.40 11.73 5.29
C MET A 203 8.59 12.65 5.01
N ASN A 204 9.81 12.24 5.43
CA ASN A 204 11.01 13.09 5.42
C ASN A 204 11.85 13.01 4.14
N SER A 205 11.32 12.43 3.07
CA SER A 205 12.01 12.44 1.78
C SER A 205 12.10 13.86 1.21
N THR A 206 13.25 14.21 0.65
CA THR A 206 13.51 15.49 -0.04
C THR A 206 13.42 15.39 -1.56
N GLY A 207 13.03 14.22 -2.06
CA GLY A 207 12.78 13.98 -3.48
C GLY A 207 11.54 14.71 -4.00
N THR A 208 11.30 14.59 -5.30
CA THR A 208 10.08 15.08 -5.94
C THR A 208 9.07 13.95 -6.04
N VAL A 209 7.80 14.23 -5.75
CA VAL A 209 6.69 13.31 -6.07
C VAL A 209 6.71 13.05 -7.57
N ALA A 210 6.90 11.80 -7.97
CA ALA A 210 6.86 11.44 -9.39
C ALA A 210 5.42 11.49 -9.90
N THR A 211 5.26 11.70 -11.21
CA THR A 211 3.95 11.68 -11.87
C THR A 211 3.95 10.64 -12.99
N SER A 212 2.78 10.07 -13.28
CA SER A 212 2.59 9.18 -14.43
C SER A 212 1.32 9.56 -15.21
N GLY A 213 1.42 9.51 -16.53
CA GLY A 213 0.35 9.94 -17.44
C GLY A 213 0.27 11.46 -17.61
N ASP A 214 -0.48 11.88 -18.63
CA ASP A 214 -0.69 13.28 -18.98
C ASP A 214 -2.04 13.77 -18.45
N GLY A 215 -2.07 14.97 -17.85
CA GLY A 215 -3.30 15.60 -17.36
C GLY A 215 -3.26 15.94 -15.88
N ALA A 216 -4.07 16.92 -15.47
CA ALA A 216 -4.10 17.43 -14.09
C ALA A 216 -4.39 16.35 -13.03
N ARG A 217 -3.89 16.54 -11.81
CA ARG A 217 -4.01 15.58 -10.70
C ARG A 217 -4.03 16.27 -9.34
N THR A 218 -4.60 15.59 -8.35
CA THR A 218 -4.67 16.11 -6.96
C THR A 218 -3.96 15.17 -5.99
N LEU A 219 -3.05 15.72 -5.19
CA LEU A 219 -2.53 15.10 -3.97
C LEU A 219 -3.32 15.62 -2.77
N THR A 220 -4.04 14.73 -2.08
CA THR A 220 -4.79 15.08 -0.88
C THR A 220 -4.06 14.60 0.36
N LEU A 221 -3.69 15.52 1.24
CA LEU A 221 -3.19 15.25 2.59
C LEU A 221 -4.37 15.32 3.57
N ALA A 222 -4.67 14.23 4.24
CA ALA A 222 -5.88 14.09 5.04
C ALA A 222 -5.68 13.34 6.36
N GLY A 223 -6.78 12.97 6.99
CA GLY A 223 -6.83 12.27 8.26
C GLY A 223 -7.14 13.18 9.46
N ALA A 224 -7.30 12.54 10.61
CA ALA A 224 -7.73 13.18 11.87
C ALA A 224 -6.58 13.39 12.87
N ASN A 225 -5.38 12.88 12.60
CA ASN A 225 -4.25 13.00 13.52
C ASN A 225 -3.80 14.47 13.68
N THR A 226 -3.83 14.96 14.91
CA THR A 226 -3.48 16.35 15.27
C THR A 226 -2.03 16.54 15.69
N ALA A 227 -1.21 15.48 15.71
CA ALA A 227 0.22 15.61 15.91
C ALA A 227 0.86 16.31 14.70
N ASN A 228 2.16 16.64 14.81
CA ASN A 228 2.89 17.34 13.76
C ASN A 228 3.22 16.40 12.58
N ASN A 229 2.22 15.97 11.82
CA ASN A 229 2.43 15.18 10.59
C ASN A 229 3.13 16.05 9.57
N SER A 230 4.21 15.57 8.96
CA SER A 230 5.02 16.42 8.08
C SER A 230 5.23 15.78 6.72
N PHE A 231 5.16 16.60 5.68
CA PHE A 231 5.36 16.21 4.29
C PHE A 231 6.49 17.07 3.69
N TYR A 232 7.63 16.45 3.38
CA TYR A 232 8.84 17.15 2.91
C TYR A 232 9.10 16.99 1.41
N LEU A 233 8.33 16.16 0.71
CA LEU A 233 8.55 15.94 -0.71
C LEU A 233 8.20 17.20 -1.51
N LYS A 234 8.96 17.45 -2.58
CA LYS A 234 8.64 18.50 -3.54
C LYS A 234 7.46 18.05 -4.40
N VAL A 235 6.51 18.94 -4.61
CA VAL A 235 5.39 18.73 -5.52
C VAL A 235 5.60 19.63 -6.73
N ALA A 236 5.59 19.03 -7.92
CA ALA A 236 5.73 19.72 -9.19
C ALA A 236 4.59 19.31 -10.12
N ASP A 237 4.35 20.12 -11.14
CA ASP A 237 3.42 19.77 -12.21
C ASP A 237 4.00 18.61 -13.04
N GLY A 238 3.17 17.62 -13.29
CA GLY A 238 3.41 16.55 -14.26
C GLY A 238 3.05 16.98 -15.68
N ALA A 239 3.32 16.11 -16.64
CA ALA A 239 3.01 16.37 -18.04
C ALA A 239 1.50 16.63 -18.26
N GLY A 240 1.19 17.58 -19.14
CA GLY A 240 -0.19 17.86 -19.56
C GLY A 240 -1.12 18.48 -18.51
N GLY A 241 -0.64 18.91 -17.33
CA GLY A 241 -1.49 19.62 -16.37
C GLY A 241 -0.91 19.83 -14.97
N VAL A 242 -1.60 20.67 -14.19
CA VAL A 242 -1.19 21.06 -12.83
C VAL A 242 -1.30 19.93 -11.80
N THR A 243 -0.43 19.94 -10.80
CA THR A 243 -0.57 19.11 -9.59
C THR A 243 -1.08 19.98 -8.44
N THR A 244 -2.32 19.74 -8.02
CA THR A 244 -2.92 20.45 -6.87
C THR A 244 -2.64 19.70 -5.57
N VAL A 245 -2.29 20.42 -4.51
CA VAL A 245 -2.21 19.86 -3.15
C VAL A 245 -3.41 20.36 -2.35
N VAL A 246 -4.18 19.44 -1.76
CA VAL A 246 -5.34 19.75 -0.93
C VAL A 246 -5.11 19.22 0.47
N LYS A 247 -5.36 20.06 1.48
CA LYS A 247 -5.51 19.62 2.86
C LYS A 247 -6.99 19.33 3.14
N ASN A 248 -7.30 18.12 3.59
CA ASN A 248 -8.67 17.70 3.93
C ASN A 248 -8.73 17.12 5.35
N GLY A 249 -9.86 17.27 6.05
CA GLY A 249 -10.03 16.78 7.43
C GLY A 249 -9.36 17.64 8.52
N THR A 250 -9.52 17.21 9.77
CA THR A 250 -9.14 17.96 10.99
C THR A 250 -7.68 17.81 11.40
N GLY A 251 -6.95 16.83 10.86
CA GLY A 251 -5.56 16.58 11.22
C GLY A 251 -4.61 17.72 10.81
N VAL A 252 -3.38 17.72 11.33
CA VAL A 252 -2.38 18.77 11.11
C VAL A 252 -1.33 18.30 10.11
N TRP A 253 -1.02 19.13 9.09
CA TRP A 253 -0.02 18.83 8.06
C TRP A 253 0.81 20.08 7.71
N PRO A 254 1.89 20.39 8.45
CA PRO A 254 2.75 21.51 8.08
C PRO A 254 3.52 21.18 6.81
N LEU A 255 3.43 22.10 5.85
CA LEU A 255 4.18 22.05 4.61
C LEU A 255 5.45 22.87 4.77
N TRP A 256 6.59 22.23 4.55
CA TRP A 256 7.90 22.88 4.67
C TRP A 256 8.36 23.38 3.31
N VAL A 257 8.51 24.69 3.17
CA VAL A 257 9.26 25.30 2.06
C VAL A 257 10.69 25.55 2.51
N PRO A 258 11.73 25.08 1.79
CA PRO A 258 13.10 25.41 2.14
C PRO A 258 13.31 26.92 1.99
N VAL A 259 13.55 27.61 3.11
CA VAL A 259 13.95 29.03 3.07
C VAL A 259 15.39 29.10 2.56
N ARG A 260 15.60 29.70 1.37
CA ARG A 260 16.95 30.12 0.96
C ARG A 260 17.36 31.30 1.82
N LEU A 261 18.32 31.11 2.71
CA LEU A 261 18.99 32.22 3.39
C LEU A 261 19.82 32.98 2.35
N ILE A 262 19.33 34.12 1.86
CA ILE A 262 20.15 35.04 1.07
C ILE A 262 21.11 35.71 2.06
N ARG A 263 22.36 35.27 2.07
CA ARG A 263 23.42 35.96 2.80
C ARG A 263 23.65 37.29 2.07
N ALA A 264 23.21 38.40 2.66
CA ALA A 264 23.51 39.73 2.11
C ALA A 264 25.03 39.89 2.05
N GLY A 265 25.57 40.15 0.85
CA GLY A 265 26.98 40.47 0.67
C GLY A 265 27.33 41.76 1.42
N PRO A 266 28.60 41.97 1.79
CA PRO A 266 29.01 43.17 2.52
C PRO A 266 28.68 44.42 1.70
N ARG A 267 28.01 45.39 2.32
CA ARG A 267 27.87 46.75 1.78
C ARG A 267 29.27 47.33 1.57
N SER A 268 29.66 47.59 0.32
CA SER A 268 30.82 48.44 0.06
C SER A 268 30.49 49.85 0.55
N GLY A 269 31.09 50.25 1.67
CA GLY A 269 31.11 51.64 2.09
C GLY A 269 31.95 52.45 1.10
N VAL A 270 31.33 53.45 0.48
CA VAL A 270 32.01 54.56 -0.18
C VAL A 270 31.76 55.81 0.67
N GLY A 271 32.81 56.54 0.99
CA GLY A 271 32.82 57.82 1.72
C GLY A 271 33.91 57.79 2.81
N HIS A 272 34.98 58.57 2.77
CA HIS A 272 35.39 59.73 1.97
C HIS A 272 36.90 59.66 1.74
#